data_AF-A0A662L8J2-F1
#
_entry.id   AF-A0A662L8J2-F1
#
_cell.length_a   1.000
_cell.length_b   1.000
_cell.length_c   1.000
_cell.angle_alpha   90.00
_cell.angle_beta   90.00
_cell.angle_gamma   90.00
#
_symmetry.space_group_name_H-M   'P 1'
#
loop_
_entity.id
_entity.type
_entity.pdbx_description
1 polymer ?
#
loop_
_entity_poly.entity_id
_entity_poly.type
_entity_poly.pdbx_seq_one_letter_code
_entity_poly.pdbx_strand_id
1 'polypeptide(L)'
;KRDYGDYAERKKEIIENGIKWFEKQTMKWKMYEKLPELKINGTEIKFPEGKKFRIGETELRFTKPLFHGIEFSKVGWVFATIIEYKGKKIIHTSDINGPIIEDYAEWIIKEKPDILILDGPPTYMLGYMLNKINLNRAIENAIKIIDESEAKLIIYDHHLPRERKFREHTMQVWKFAKKKGVNLMTASEYIGKKPVVEI
;
A
#
# COMPACT_ATOMS: atom_id res chain seq x y z
N LYS A 1 14.43 -3.93 14.96
CA LYS A 1 15.20 -3.64 13.73
C LYS A 1 15.39 -4.95 12.98
N ARG A 2 15.04 -4.99 11.68
CA ARG A 2 15.23 -6.18 10.83
C ARG A 2 16.71 -6.33 10.49
N ASP A 3 17.24 -7.55 10.63
CA ASP A 3 18.56 -7.90 10.13
C ASP A 3 18.45 -8.20 8.62
N TYR A 4 19.28 -7.52 7.83
CA TYR A 4 19.32 -7.67 6.37
C TYR A 4 20.51 -8.52 5.90
N GLY A 5 21.38 -9.00 6.81
CA GLY A 5 22.58 -9.75 6.46
C GLY A 5 23.42 -9.05 5.39
N ASP A 6 23.90 -9.82 4.42
CA ASP A 6 24.72 -9.34 3.29
C ASP A 6 23.99 -8.32 2.39
N TYR A 7 22.67 -8.22 2.47
CA TYR A 7 21.89 -7.21 1.73
C TYR A 7 21.94 -5.82 2.38
N ALA A 8 22.41 -5.70 3.63
CA ALA A 8 22.42 -4.43 4.36
C ALA A 8 23.25 -3.35 3.65
N GLU A 9 24.43 -3.70 3.17
CA GLU A 9 25.34 -2.77 2.48
C GLU A 9 24.74 -2.29 1.15
N ARG A 10 24.24 -3.22 0.35
CA ARG A 10 23.52 -2.90 -0.90
C ARG A 10 22.28 -2.05 -0.65
N LYS A 11 21.51 -2.32 0.41
CA LYS A 11 20.35 -1.51 0.79
C LYS A 11 20.78 -0.08 1.14
N LYS A 12 21.86 0.08 1.91
CA LYS A 12 22.41 1.39 2.25
C LYS A 12 22.79 2.18 1.00
N GLU A 13 23.50 1.55 0.06
CA GLU A 13 23.89 2.19 -1.20
C GLU A 13 22.66 2.62 -2.03
N ILE A 14 21.63 1.77 -2.13
CA ILE A 14 20.37 2.10 -2.83
C ILE A 14 19.71 3.32 -2.21
N ILE A 15 19.66 3.39 -0.87
CA ILE A 15 19.06 4.54 -0.16
C ILE A 15 19.88 5.81 -0.40
N GLU A 16 21.21 5.76 -0.29
CA GLU A 16 22.06 6.93 -0.53
C GLU A 16 21.95 7.45 -1.96
N ASN A 17 21.97 6.55 -2.95
CA ASN A 17 21.78 6.91 -4.35
C ASN A 17 20.36 7.42 -4.62
N GLY A 18 19.36 6.83 -3.97
CA GLY A 18 17.97 7.26 -4.00
C GLY A 18 17.78 8.68 -3.48
N ILE A 19 18.40 9.02 -2.35
CA ILE A 19 18.39 10.37 -1.77
C ILE A 19 19.02 11.36 -2.75
N LYS A 20 20.22 11.08 -3.27
CA LYS A 20 20.90 11.95 -4.26
C LYS A 20 20.04 12.17 -5.51
N TRP A 21 19.36 11.13 -5.99
CA TRP A 21 18.44 11.25 -7.12
C TRP A 21 17.23 12.12 -6.76
N PHE A 22 16.62 11.89 -5.60
CA PHE A 22 15.46 12.64 -5.13
C PHE A 22 15.79 14.13 -4.95
N GLU A 23 16.94 14.46 -4.36
CA GLU A 23 17.44 15.83 -4.24
C GLU A 23 17.51 16.53 -5.61
N LYS A 24 18.08 15.88 -6.62
CA LYS A 24 18.11 16.40 -7.99
C LYS A 24 16.70 16.61 -8.56
N GLN A 25 15.76 15.70 -8.31
CA GLN A 25 14.37 15.88 -8.74
C GLN A 25 13.72 17.08 -8.04
N THR A 26 13.93 17.24 -6.74
CA THR A 26 13.34 18.37 -5.99
C THR A 26 13.86 19.71 -6.47
N MET A 27 15.13 19.81 -6.89
CA MET A 27 15.68 21.03 -7.49
C MET A 27 14.92 21.38 -8.78
N LYS A 28 14.65 20.38 -9.62
CA LYS A 28 13.88 20.55 -10.87
C LYS A 28 12.43 20.95 -10.58
N TRP A 29 11.75 20.25 -9.68
CA TRP A 29 10.35 20.53 -9.34
C TRP A 29 10.13 21.90 -8.72
N LYS A 30 11.13 22.43 -7.99
CA LYS A 30 11.07 23.81 -7.48
C LYS A 30 11.00 24.87 -8.59
N MET A 31 11.44 24.55 -9.79
CA MET A 31 11.38 25.44 -10.96
C MET A 31 10.06 25.33 -11.72
N TYR A 32 9.22 24.33 -11.44
CA TYR A 32 7.95 24.15 -12.12
C TYR A 32 6.89 25.09 -11.59
N GLU A 33 6.01 25.54 -12.47
CA GLU A 33 4.81 26.26 -12.07
C GLU A 33 3.94 25.35 -11.21
N LYS A 34 3.52 25.88 -10.06
CA LYS A 34 2.64 25.16 -9.14
C LYS A 34 1.21 25.28 -9.64
N LEU A 35 0.57 24.14 -9.89
CA LEU A 35 -0.87 24.11 -10.10
C LEU A 35 -1.56 24.43 -8.77
N PRO A 36 -2.36 25.51 -8.69
CA PRO A 36 -3.09 25.83 -7.47
C PRO A 36 -4.31 24.91 -7.32
N GLU A 37 -4.81 24.83 -6.09
CA GLU A 37 -6.18 24.38 -5.87
C GLU A 37 -7.16 25.38 -6.48
N LEU A 38 -8.26 24.89 -7.05
CA LEU A 38 -9.18 25.72 -7.85
C LEU A 38 -10.58 25.68 -7.27
N LYS A 39 -11.33 26.76 -7.49
CA LYS A 39 -12.78 26.81 -7.24
C LYS A 39 -13.47 27.33 -8.49
N ILE A 40 -14.27 26.48 -9.14
CA ILE A 40 -14.91 26.76 -10.42
C ILE A 40 -16.37 26.37 -10.32
N ASN A 41 -17.30 27.32 -10.53
CA ASN A 41 -18.74 27.08 -10.58
C ASN A 41 -19.30 26.24 -9.41
N GLY A 42 -18.81 26.50 -8.19
CA GLY A 42 -19.22 25.76 -6.99
C GLY A 42 -18.49 24.41 -6.76
N THR A 43 -17.62 23.99 -7.67
CA THR A 43 -16.73 22.83 -7.49
C THR A 43 -15.38 23.27 -6.95
N GLU A 44 -14.92 22.63 -5.86
CA GLU A 44 -13.58 22.83 -5.31
C GLU A 44 -12.66 21.65 -5.67
N ILE A 45 -11.52 21.97 -6.28
CA ILE A 45 -10.45 21.02 -6.61
C ILE A 45 -9.35 21.16 -5.57
N LYS A 46 -9.08 20.07 -4.85
CA LYS A 46 -8.13 20.02 -3.73
C LYS A 46 -7.10 18.92 -3.97
N PHE A 47 -5.84 19.18 -3.60
CA PHE A 47 -4.79 18.17 -3.54
C PHE A 47 -4.81 17.52 -2.15
N PRO A 48 -5.26 16.28 -2.00
CA PRO A 48 -5.64 15.75 -0.69
C PRO A 48 -4.45 15.32 0.19
N GLU A 49 -3.25 15.16 -0.37
CA GLU A 49 -2.08 14.56 0.29
C GLU A 49 -1.72 15.26 1.61
N GLY A 50 -1.69 14.49 2.70
CA GLY A 50 -1.41 14.99 4.04
C GLY A 50 -2.52 15.86 4.65
N LYS A 51 -3.68 15.97 4.00
CA LYS A 51 -4.82 16.77 4.49
C LYS A 51 -5.91 15.89 5.11
N LYS A 52 -6.79 16.58 5.82
CA LYS A 52 -7.99 16.04 6.44
C LYS A 52 -9.19 16.87 6.01
N PHE A 53 -10.29 16.19 5.70
CA PHE A 53 -11.54 16.81 5.29
C PHE A 53 -12.68 16.19 6.09
N ARG A 54 -13.78 16.94 6.24
CA ARG A 54 -15.00 16.45 6.86
C ARG A 54 -16.19 16.76 5.97
N ILE A 55 -16.99 15.73 5.68
CA ILE A 55 -18.21 15.82 4.89
C ILE A 55 -19.33 15.23 5.76
N GLY A 56 -20.13 16.10 6.37
CA GLY A 56 -21.11 15.68 7.38
C GLY A 56 -20.42 14.96 8.55
N GLU A 57 -20.87 13.74 8.84
CA GLU A 57 -20.30 12.88 9.89
C GLU A 57 -19.10 12.04 9.42
N THR A 58 -18.71 12.14 8.14
CA THR A 58 -17.59 11.39 7.56
C THR A 58 -16.33 12.22 7.61
N GLU A 59 -15.26 11.64 8.15
CA GLU A 59 -13.91 12.19 8.13
C GLU A 59 -13.05 11.46 7.10
N LEU A 60 -12.38 12.23 6.26
CA LEU A 60 -11.41 11.75 5.27
C LEU A 60 -10.02 12.23 5.69
N ARG A 61 -9.07 11.32 5.83
CA ARG A 61 -7.65 11.64 5.99
C ARG A 61 -6.87 11.01 4.86
N PHE A 62 -5.81 11.68 4.44
CA PHE A 62 -4.94 11.19 3.39
C PHE A 62 -3.50 11.21 3.88
N THR A 63 -2.74 10.18 3.55
CA THR A 63 -1.33 10.15 3.92
C THR A 63 -0.57 11.24 3.16
N LYS A 64 0.64 11.55 3.65
CA LYS A 64 1.64 12.17 2.78
C LYS A 64 1.99 11.20 1.64
N PRO A 65 2.64 11.69 0.56
CA PRO A 65 3.09 10.83 -0.52
C PRO A 65 3.91 9.63 0.00
N LEU A 66 3.55 8.45 -0.46
CA LEU A 66 4.18 7.16 -0.23
C LEU A 66 4.87 6.74 -1.53
N PHE A 67 5.98 5.99 -1.43
CA PHE A 67 6.58 5.37 -2.61
C PHE A 67 5.61 4.35 -3.21
N HIS A 68 5.48 4.38 -4.53
CA HIS A 68 4.77 3.34 -5.25
C HIS A 68 5.68 2.09 -5.34
N GLY A 69 5.66 1.29 -4.27
CA GLY A 69 6.52 0.12 -4.08
C GLY A 69 7.70 0.36 -3.13
N ILE A 70 8.89 -0.09 -3.54
CA ILE A 70 10.10 -0.02 -2.72
C ILE A 70 10.68 1.39 -2.66
N GLU A 71 11.51 1.65 -1.65
CA GLU A 71 12.14 2.95 -1.42
C GLU A 71 12.84 3.45 -2.71
N PHE A 72 12.53 4.69 -3.11
CA PHE A 72 13.07 5.34 -4.32
C PHE A 72 12.81 4.60 -5.64
N SER A 73 11.72 3.84 -5.72
CA SER A 73 11.20 3.38 -7.02
C SER A 73 10.94 4.59 -7.94
N LYS A 74 11.30 4.46 -9.22
CA LYS A 74 11.15 5.55 -10.21
C LYS A 74 9.75 5.61 -10.84
N VAL A 75 8.79 4.85 -10.29
CA VAL A 75 7.40 4.79 -10.78
C VAL A 75 6.49 5.83 -10.14
N GLY A 76 7.02 6.65 -9.23
CA GLY A 76 6.32 7.79 -8.64
C GLY A 76 5.82 7.53 -7.23
N TRP A 77 4.77 8.25 -6.85
CA TRP A 77 4.22 8.27 -5.50
C TRP A 77 2.71 8.07 -5.54
N VAL A 78 2.20 7.47 -4.47
CA VAL A 78 0.77 7.31 -4.20
C VAL A 78 0.44 7.90 -2.83
N PHE A 79 -0.83 7.98 -2.48
CA PHE A 79 -1.26 8.26 -1.12
C PHE A 79 -2.37 7.28 -0.73
N ALA A 80 -2.40 6.91 0.55
CA ALA A 80 -3.48 6.10 1.09
C ALA A 80 -4.62 6.99 1.57
N THR A 81 -5.83 6.46 1.50
CA THR A 81 -7.06 7.12 1.96
C THR A 81 -7.56 6.43 3.22
N ILE A 82 -7.87 7.22 4.24
CA ILE A 82 -8.45 6.77 5.50
C ILE A 82 -9.82 7.42 5.62
N ILE A 83 -10.85 6.61 5.81
CA ILE A 83 -12.24 7.04 5.92
C ILE A 83 -12.74 6.64 7.31
N GLU A 84 -13.26 7.59 8.07
CA GLU A 84 -13.86 7.36 9.38
C GLU A 84 -15.30 7.85 9.38
N TYR A 85 -16.23 6.97 9.75
CA TYR A 85 -17.66 7.28 9.86
C TYR A 85 -18.27 6.51 11.03
N LYS A 86 -18.89 7.23 11.98
CA LYS A 86 -19.56 6.64 13.16
C LYS A 86 -18.70 5.61 13.92
N GLY A 87 -17.43 5.94 14.11
CA GLY A 87 -16.46 5.08 14.81
C GLY A 87 -15.98 3.87 14.00
N LYS A 88 -16.36 3.75 12.72
CA LYS A 88 -15.81 2.76 11.79
C LYS A 88 -14.72 3.35 10.93
N LYS A 89 -13.60 2.63 10.79
CA LYS A 89 -12.44 3.05 10.02
C LYS A 89 -12.17 2.11 8.84
N ILE A 90 -12.05 2.70 7.66
CA ILE A 90 -11.64 2.02 6.43
C ILE A 90 -10.33 2.63 5.96
N ILE A 91 -9.38 1.79 5.56
CA ILE A 91 -8.16 2.23 4.87
C ILE A 91 -8.13 1.63 3.48
N HIS A 92 -7.83 2.47 2.48
CA HIS A 92 -7.40 2.05 1.16
C HIS A 92 -5.93 2.42 0.97
N THR A 93 -5.06 1.42 0.82
CA THR A 93 -3.61 1.64 0.80
C THR A 93 -3.09 2.28 -0.48
N SER A 94 -3.88 2.26 -1.55
CA SER A 94 -3.41 2.54 -2.91
C SER A 94 -2.33 1.54 -3.36
N ASP A 95 -1.68 1.79 -4.49
CA ASP A 95 -0.70 0.92 -5.12
C ASP A 95 0.69 1.03 -4.46
N ILE A 96 0.87 0.34 -3.34
CA ILE A 96 2.14 0.30 -2.58
C ILE A 96 2.96 -0.98 -2.84
N ASN A 97 2.59 -1.75 -3.87
CA ASN A 97 3.07 -3.07 -4.26
C ASN A 97 3.06 -4.13 -3.15
N GLY A 98 2.00 -4.17 -2.34
CA GLY A 98 1.81 -5.09 -1.22
C GLY A 98 2.84 -4.90 -0.11
N PRO A 99 2.56 -4.01 0.86
CA PRO A 99 3.54 -3.12 1.48
C PRO A 99 4.91 -3.77 1.62
N ILE A 100 5.83 -3.45 0.70
CA ILE A 100 7.22 -3.95 0.76
C ILE A 100 7.99 -3.23 1.87
N ILE A 101 7.69 -1.94 2.05
CA ILE A 101 8.29 -1.07 3.05
C ILE A 101 7.62 -1.33 4.41
N GLU A 102 8.42 -1.72 5.40
CA GLU A 102 7.96 -2.09 6.74
C GLU A 102 7.23 -0.93 7.44
N ASP A 103 7.67 0.31 7.25
CA ASP A 103 7.03 1.50 7.82
C ASP A 103 5.55 1.64 7.39
N TYR A 104 5.18 1.13 6.21
CA TYR A 104 3.79 1.15 5.75
C TYR A 104 2.95 0.13 6.51
N ALA A 105 3.51 -1.04 6.80
CA ALA A 105 2.85 -2.02 7.67
C ALA A 105 2.68 -1.47 9.09
N GLU A 106 3.72 -0.86 9.67
CA GLU A 106 3.64 -0.21 10.99
C GLU A 106 2.56 0.87 11.03
N TRP A 107 2.47 1.69 9.98
CA TRP A 107 1.46 2.73 9.89
C TRP A 107 0.05 2.15 9.82
N ILE A 108 -0.20 1.13 8.97
CA ILE A 108 -1.50 0.46 8.87
C ILE A 108 -1.91 -0.13 10.23
N ILE A 109 -0.98 -0.80 10.92
CA ILE A 109 -1.22 -1.40 12.24
C ILE A 109 -1.61 -0.33 13.26
N LYS A 110 -0.87 0.78 13.32
CA LYS A 110 -1.16 1.90 14.23
C LYS A 110 -2.50 2.57 13.95
N GLU A 111 -2.94 2.58 12.70
CA GLU A 111 -4.25 3.14 12.35
C GLU A 111 -5.42 2.28 12.82
N LYS A 112 -5.24 0.98 13.07
CA LYS A 112 -6.29 0.06 13.56
C LYS A 112 -7.59 0.13 12.74
N PRO A 113 -7.57 -0.20 11.43
CA PRO A 113 -8.77 -0.18 10.60
C PRO A 113 -9.75 -1.30 10.98
N ASP A 114 -11.06 -1.06 10.86
CA ASP A 114 -12.05 -2.16 10.87
C ASP A 114 -11.99 -2.95 9.55
N ILE A 115 -11.82 -2.22 8.43
CA ILE A 115 -11.77 -2.74 7.07
C ILE A 115 -10.53 -2.20 6.37
N LEU A 116 -9.74 -3.09 5.78
CA LEU A 116 -8.53 -2.74 5.05
C LEU A 116 -8.64 -3.20 3.60
N ILE A 117 -8.55 -2.26 2.66
CA ILE A 117 -8.31 -2.54 1.25
C ILE A 117 -6.81 -2.46 1.05
N LEU A 118 -6.18 -3.63 1.09
CA LEU A 118 -4.75 -3.86 1.03
C LEU A 118 -4.36 -4.21 -0.41
N ASP A 119 -3.50 -3.41 -1.00
CA ASP A 119 -2.81 -3.79 -2.22
C ASP A 119 -1.91 -5.02 -1.98
N GLY A 120 -1.77 -5.88 -2.99
CA GLY A 120 -0.88 -7.03 -2.94
C GLY A 120 0.36 -6.90 -3.82
N PRO A 121 1.37 -7.77 -3.63
CA PRO A 121 2.57 -7.72 -4.45
C PRO A 121 2.27 -8.08 -5.91
N PRO A 122 2.93 -7.45 -6.90
CA PRO A 122 2.83 -7.80 -8.31
C PRO A 122 3.56 -9.10 -8.62
N THR A 123 2.97 -10.22 -8.20
CA THR A 123 3.56 -11.56 -8.30
C THR A 123 3.81 -11.99 -9.75
N TYR A 124 3.03 -11.47 -10.71
CA TYR A 124 3.27 -11.65 -12.15
C TYR A 124 4.60 -11.04 -12.65
N MET A 125 5.21 -10.15 -11.86
CA MET A 125 6.54 -9.58 -12.13
C MET A 125 7.67 -10.31 -11.40
N LEU A 126 7.37 -11.43 -10.73
CA LEU A 126 8.36 -12.21 -9.98
C LEU A 126 9.44 -12.77 -10.93
N GLY A 127 10.70 -12.48 -10.62
CA GLY A 127 11.85 -12.83 -11.48
C GLY A 127 12.23 -11.75 -12.49
N TYR A 128 11.45 -10.66 -12.57
CA TYR A 128 11.78 -9.47 -13.35
C TYR A 128 11.91 -8.25 -12.41
N MET A 129 10.86 -7.43 -12.29
CA MET A 129 10.87 -6.25 -11.42
C MET A 129 10.72 -6.60 -9.93
N LEU A 130 10.01 -7.68 -9.62
CA LEU A 130 9.84 -8.18 -8.25
C LEU A 130 10.84 -9.32 -8.00
N ASN A 131 11.69 -9.16 -6.99
CA ASN A 131 12.60 -10.23 -6.54
C ASN A 131 12.04 -10.98 -5.32
N LYS A 132 12.60 -12.16 -5.03
CA LYS A 132 12.18 -13.00 -3.90
C LYS A 132 12.32 -12.32 -2.54
N ILE A 133 13.34 -11.49 -2.34
CA ILE A 133 13.56 -10.76 -1.08
C ILE A 133 12.38 -9.82 -0.82
N ASN A 134 11.99 -9.03 -1.83
CA ASN A 134 10.90 -8.08 -1.71
C ASN A 134 9.53 -8.76 -1.65
N LEU A 135 9.33 -9.88 -2.35
CA LEU A 135 8.12 -10.69 -2.18
C LEU A 135 8.01 -11.22 -0.74
N ASN A 136 9.10 -11.74 -0.17
CA ASN A 136 9.09 -12.22 1.22
C ASN A 136 8.83 -11.08 2.22
N ARG A 137 9.41 -9.89 2.00
CA ARG A 137 9.09 -8.69 2.80
C ARG A 137 7.61 -8.35 2.74
N ALA A 138 7.02 -8.32 1.55
CA ALA A 138 5.59 -8.07 1.35
C ALA A 138 4.71 -9.10 2.10
N ILE A 139 5.07 -10.39 2.03
CA ILE A 139 4.35 -11.47 2.72
C ILE A 139 4.45 -11.32 4.24
N GLU A 140 5.64 -11.09 4.77
CA GLU A 140 5.85 -10.91 6.21
C GLU A 140 5.11 -9.67 6.74
N ASN A 141 5.15 -8.58 5.99
CA ASN A 141 4.43 -7.35 6.33
C ASN A 141 2.91 -7.57 6.31
N ALA A 142 2.37 -8.28 5.31
CA ALA A 142 0.96 -8.64 5.27
C ALA A 142 0.56 -9.54 6.44
N ILE A 143 1.39 -10.52 6.80
CA ILE A 143 1.20 -11.37 7.99
C ILE A 143 1.17 -10.53 9.26
N LYS A 144 2.12 -9.59 9.40
CA LYS A 144 2.17 -8.68 10.55
C LYS A 144 0.93 -7.81 10.65
N ILE A 145 0.45 -7.26 9.53
CA ILE A 145 -0.80 -6.49 9.48
C ILE A 145 -1.98 -7.34 9.93
N ILE A 146 -2.10 -8.58 9.44
CA ILE A 146 -3.16 -9.50 9.86
C ILE A 146 -3.10 -9.78 11.37
N ASP A 147 -1.89 -9.89 11.93
CA ASP A 147 -1.70 -10.22 13.34
C ASP A 147 -2.00 -9.05 14.29
N GLU A 148 -1.65 -7.83 13.89
CA GLU A 148 -1.58 -6.69 14.81
C GLU A 148 -2.57 -5.54 14.53
N SER A 149 -3.19 -5.46 13.34
CA SER A 149 -4.02 -4.30 12.95
C SER A 149 -5.47 -4.31 13.46
N GLU A 150 -5.93 -5.39 14.09
CA GLU A 150 -7.33 -5.60 14.53
C GLU A 150 -8.38 -5.62 13.39
N ALA A 151 -7.95 -5.56 12.12
CA ALA A 151 -8.84 -5.57 10.97
C ALA A 151 -9.66 -6.87 10.90
N LYS A 152 -10.97 -6.74 10.73
CA LYS A 152 -11.89 -7.89 10.62
C LYS A 152 -12.07 -8.37 9.19
N LEU A 153 -11.98 -7.44 8.25
CA LEU A 153 -12.08 -7.68 6.82
C LEU A 153 -10.87 -7.05 6.12
N ILE A 154 -10.15 -7.86 5.36
CA ILE A 154 -9.06 -7.42 4.51
C ILE A 154 -9.38 -7.81 3.07
N ILE A 155 -9.57 -6.81 2.22
CA ILE A 155 -9.67 -6.96 0.77
C ILE A 155 -8.24 -6.89 0.21
N TYR A 156 -7.69 -8.02 -0.20
CA TYR A 156 -6.31 -8.17 -0.68
C TYR A 156 -6.29 -8.32 -2.19
N ASP A 157 -5.97 -7.24 -2.92
CA ASP A 157 -6.30 -7.11 -4.34
C ASP A 157 -5.26 -6.28 -5.15
N HIS A 158 -5.72 -5.59 -6.20
CA HIS A 158 -5.04 -4.72 -7.17
C HIS A 158 -4.05 -5.41 -8.10
N HIS A 159 -2.97 -5.97 -7.55
CA HIS A 159 -1.99 -6.72 -8.35
C HIS A 159 -2.19 -8.22 -8.33
N LEU A 160 -2.72 -8.76 -7.23
CA LEU A 160 -2.85 -10.20 -7.03
C LEU A 160 -3.70 -10.88 -8.10
N PRO A 161 -4.96 -10.48 -8.36
CA PRO A 161 -5.80 -11.17 -9.34
C PRO A 161 -5.42 -10.85 -10.80
N ARG A 162 -4.18 -10.41 -11.08
CA ARG A 162 -3.64 -10.23 -12.44
C ARG A 162 -2.96 -11.48 -12.99
N GLU A 163 -2.68 -12.48 -12.16
CA GLU A 163 -2.11 -13.75 -12.61
C GLU A 163 -2.65 -14.95 -11.83
N ARG A 164 -2.50 -16.16 -12.38
CA ARG A 164 -3.05 -17.38 -11.79
C ARG A 164 -2.38 -17.84 -10.50
N LYS A 165 -1.08 -17.60 -10.33
CA LYS A 165 -0.31 -18.15 -9.21
C LYS A 165 -0.23 -17.23 -8.01
N PHE A 166 -0.98 -16.13 -7.98
CA PHE A 166 -0.92 -15.16 -6.89
C PHE A 166 -1.14 -15.81 -5.51
N ARG A 167 -2.08 -16.76 -5.42
CA ARG A 167 -2.32 -17.52 -4.17
C ARG A 167 -1.17 -18.43 -3.81
N GLU A 168 -0.51 -19.06 -4.78
CA GLU A 168 0.67 -19.89 -4.53
C GLU A 168 1.80 -19.04 -3.98
N HIS A 169 2.07 -17.90 -4.63
CA HIS A 169 3.12 -16.96 -4.24
C HIS A 169 2.87 -16.30 -2.88
N THR A 170 1.62 -16.08 -2.50
CA THR A 170 1.25 -15.44 -1.22
C THR A 170 0.60 -16.41 -0.24
N MET A 171 0.74 -17.72 -0.44
CA MET A 171 0.03 -18.78 0.29
C MET A 171 0.13 -18.64 1.82
N GLN A 172 1.27 -18.17 2.31
CA GLN A 172 1.50 -17.96 3.74
C GLN A 172 0.54 -16.92 4.34
N VAL A 173 0.24 -15.84 3.60
CA VAL A 173 -0.71 -14.79 4.01
C VAL A 173 -2.12 -15.37 4.17
N TRP A 174 -2.59 -16.12 3.16
CA TRP A 174 -3.91 -16.75 3.16
C TRP A 174 -4.07 -17.76 4.30
N LYS A 175 -3.07 -18.63 4.50
CA LYS A 175 -3.07 -19.62 5.58
C LYS A 175 -3.06 -18.94 6.95
N PHE A 176 -2.28 -17.87 7.11
CA PHE A 176 -2.19 -17.14 8.36
C PHE A 176 -3.50 -16.41 8.72
N ALA A 177 -4.11 -15.71 7.76
CA ALA A 177 -5.43 -15.09 7.94
C ALA A 177 -6.49 -16.11 8.37
N LYS A 178 -6.54 -17.27 7.71
CA LYS A 178 -7.44 -18.36 8.09
C LYS A 178 -7.19 -18.84 9.52
N LYS A 179 -5.92 -19.01 9.92
CA LYS A 179 -5.55 -19.41 11.29
C LYS A 179 -5.98 -18.36 12.33
N LYS A 180 -5.91 -17.08 11.99
CA LYS A 180 -6.28 -15.95 12.86
C LYS A 180 -7.78 -15.63 12.86
N GLY A 181 -8.56 -16.27 11.99
CA GLY A 181 -9.99 -15.99 11.84
C GLY A 181 -10.28 -14.61 11.24
N VAL A 182 -9.32 -14.04 10.51
CA VAL A 182 -9.49 -12.77 9.79
C VAL A 182 -10.06 -13.06 8.40
N ASN A 183 -11.09 -12.31 7.99
CA ASN A 183 -11.70 -12.47 6.68
C ASN A 183 -10.81 -11.82 5.61
N LEU A 184 -9.94 -12.62 4.99
CA LEU A 184 -9.07 -12.20 3.89
C LEU A 184 -9.66 -12.71 2.56
N MET A 185 -9.90 -11.80 1.62
CA MET A 185 -10.49 -12.12 0.31
C MET A 185 -10.11 -11.07 -0.73
N THR A 186 -10.27 -11.38 -2.02
CA THR A 186 -10.21 -10.40 -3.11
C THR A 186 -11.50 -9.58 -3.19
N ALA A 187 -11.49 -8.46 -3.89
CA ALA A 187 -12.66 -7.64 -4.18
C ALA A 187 -13.72 -8.42 -4.99
N SER A 188 -13.27 -9.32 -5.87
CA SER A 188 -14.18 -10.22 -6.61
C SER A 188 -14.91 -11.18 -5.67
N GLU A 189 -14.19 -11.79 -4.73
CA GLU A 189 -14.79 -12.69 -3.73
C GLU A 189 -15.73 -11.96 -2.78
N TYR A 190 -15.40 -10.71 -2.40
CA TYR A 190 -16.27 -9.88 -1.57
C TYR A 190 -17.65 -9.66 -2.20
N ILE A 191 -17.73 -9.55 -3.53
CA ILE A 191 -19.00 -9.43 -4.27
C ILE A 191 -19.58 -10.78 -4.72
N GLY A 192 -19.08 -11.90 -4.19
CA GLY A 192 -19.57 -13.24 -4.49
C GLY A 192 -19.14 -13.81 -5.85
N LYS A 193 -18.07 -13.27 -6.45
CA LYS A 193 -17.51 -13.74 -7.72
C LYS A 193 -16.13 -14.37 -7.52
N LYS A 194 -15.66 -15.11 -8.52
CA LYS A 194 -14.26 -15.55 -8.58
C LYS A 194 -13.40 -14.49 -9.28
N PRO A 195 -12.14 -14.29 -8.88
CA PRO A 195 -11.17 -13.54 -9.67
C PRO A 195 -11.10 -14.10 -11.09
N VAL A 196 -10.99 -13.23 -12.11
CA VAL A 196 -11.06 -13.66 -13.52
C VAL A 196 -9.96 -14.67 -13.88
N VAL A 197 -8.80 -14.58 -13.22
CA VAL A 197 -7.67 -15.48 -13.40
C VAL A 197 -7.94 -16.90 -12.85
N GLU A 198 -8.95 -17.06 -12.01
CA GLU A 198 -9.38 -18.33 -11.39
C GLU A 198 -10.64 -18.94 -12.05
N ILE A 199 -11.11 -18.34 -13.15
CA ILE A 199 -12.13 -18.89 -14.04
C ILE A 199 -11.43 -19.77 -15.09
#